data_AF-A0A958BPA2-F1
#
_entry.id   AF-A0A958BPA2-F1
#
_cell.length_a   1.000
_cell.length_b   1.000
_cell.length_c   1.000
_cell.angle_alpha   90.00
_cell.angle_beta   90.00
_cell.angle_gamma   90.00
#
_symmetry.space_group_name_H-M   'P 1'
#
loop_
_entity.id
_entity.type
_entity.pdbx_description
1 polymer ?
#
loop_
_entity_poly.entity_id
_entity_poly.type
_entity_poly.pdbx_seq_one_letter_code
_entity_poly.pdbx_strand_id
1 'polypeptide(L)'
;MRMTPMEIQQKEFAKSISGYSVREVRNFLEMIATIYAETMGDFNELKEELSRKDTELSQHREREQNLRETIMMAQKVAEDLRKGAQREAELTTAEANLRADEIVKNAHNRMAELQRQIQDLKRQRVQAQQELKAVLETHYKLLSVDVDAAKKSDEAEANLAYIPAGGQKK
;
A
#
# COMPACT_ATOMS: atom_id res chain seq x y z
N MET A 1 -32.22 -50.07 47.32
CA MET A 1 -33.63 -50.51 47.38
C MET A 1 -34.46 -49.28 47.73
N ARG A 2 -35.23 -48.73 46.79
CA ARG A 2 -36.12 -47.59 47.06
C ARG A 2 -37.55 -48.12 47.01
N MET A 3 -38.23 -48.12 48.16
CA MET A 3 -39.67 -48.35 48.19
C MET A 3 -40.37 -47.18 47.49
N THR A 4 -41.42 -47.47 46.74
CA THR A 4 -42.31 -46.48 46.13
C THR A 4 -43.36 -46.01 47.15
N PRO A 5 -43.98 -44.83 46.96
CA PRO A 5 -45.12 -44.40 47.77
C PRO A 5 -46.20 -45.49 47.89
N MET A 6 -46.47 -46.20 46.78
CA MET A 6 -47.42 -47.30 46.72
C MET A 6 -47.01 -48.48 47.62
N GLU A 7 -45.72 -48.84 47.60
CA GLU A 7 -45.19 -49.92 48.45
C GLU A 7 -45.17 -49.55 49.93
N ILE A 8 -45.04 -48.24 50.27
CA ILE A 8 -45.17 -47.75 51.65
C ILE A 8 -46.62 -47.91 52.13
N GLN A 9 -47.60 -47.51 51.31
CA GLN A 9 -49.02 -47.58 51.65
C GLN A 9 -49.53 -49.03 51.78
N GLN A 10 -49.01 -49.94 50.95
CA GLN A 10 -49.39 -51.36 50.95
C GLN A 10 -48.61 -52.21 51.97
N LYS A 11 -47.74 -51.59 52.79
CA LYS A 11 -46.89 -52.36 53.70
C LYS A 11 -47.69 -52.96 54.86
N GLU A 12 -47.69 -54.29 54.95
CA GLU A 12 -48.29 -55.01 56.08
C GLU A 12 -47.25 -55.38 57.15
N PHE A 13 -47.70 -55.35 58.41
CA PHE A 13 -46.91 -55.68 59.59
C PHE A 13 -47.55 -56.85 60.35
N ALA A 14 -46.71 -57.72 60.93
CA ALA A 14 -47.19 -58.82 61.77
C ALA A 14 -47.86 -58.29 63.05
N LYS A 15 -48.96 -58.92 63.48
CA LYS A 15 -49.70 -58.52 64.69
C LYS A 15 -49.01 -59.06 65.94
N SER A 16 -48.93 -58.25 67.00
CA SER A 16 -48.38 -58.62 68.31
C SER A 16 -49.29 -58.14 69.44
N ILE A 17 -49.37 -58.90 70.53
CA ILE A 17 -50.28 -58.68 71.67
C ILE A 17 -49.98 -57.35 72.42
N SER A 18 -48.78 -56.80 72.27
CA SER A 18 -48.36 -55.49 72.83
C SER A 18 -47.89 -54.50 71.74
N GLY A 19 -48.44 -54.60 70.53
CA GLY A 19 -48.04 -53.76 69.39
C GLY A 19 -48.77 -52.41 69.30
N TYR A 20 -48.31 -51.57 68.37
CA TYR A 20 -48.97 -50.30 68.04
C TYR A 20 -50.36 -50.49 67.42
N SER A 21 -51.21 -49.47 67.55
CA SER A 21 -52.55 -49.45 66.94
C SER A 21 -52.46 -49.55 65.41
N VAL A 22 -53.09 -50.58 64.84
CA VAL A 22 -53.11 -50.83 63.38
C VAL A 22 -53.65 -49.62 62.62
N ARG A 23 -54.64 -48.91 63.18
CA ARG A 23 -55.25 -47.73 62.55
C ARG A 23 -54.29 -46.55 62.51
N GLU A 24 -53.57 -46.29 63.60
CA GLU A 24 -52.60 -45.20 63.66
C GLU A 24 -51.40 -45.46 62.76
N VAL A 25 -50.90 -46.70 62.73
CA VAL A 25 -49.83 -47.10 61.82
C VAL A 25 -50.27 -46.94 60.36
N ARG A 26 -51.49 -47.34 59.98
CA ARG A 26 -52.00 -47.12 58.63
C ARG A 26 -52.07 -45.63 58.24
N ASN A 27 -52.64 -44.79 59.11
CA ASN A 27 -52.71 -43.35 58.86
C ASN A 27 -51.30 -42.73 58.71
N PHE A 28 -50.34 -43.18 59.50
CA PHE A 28 -48.96 -42.73 59.40
C PHE A 28 -48.29 -43.17 58.10
N LEU A 29 -48.48 -44.43 57.68
CA LEU A 29 -47.97 -44.92 56.39
C LEU A 29 -48.56 -44.15 55.21
N GLU A 30 -49.84 -43.81 55.26
CA GLU A 30 -50.51 -43.03 54.24
C GLU A 30 -49.95 -41.60 54.15
N MET A 31 -49.76 -40.94 55.30
CA MET A 31 -49.10 -39.64 55.38
C MET A 31 -47.67 -39.67 54.83
N ILE A 32 -46.86 -40.67 55.23
CA ILE A 32 -45.48 -40.82 54.75
C ILE A 32 -45.45 -41.12 53.25
N ALA A 33 -46.38 -41.93 52.74
CA ALA A 33 -46.49 -42.20 51.31
C ALA A 33 -46.80 -40.91 50.53
N THR A 34 -47.69 -40.05 51.02
CA THR A 34 -47.98 -38.74 50.40
C THR A 34 -46.74 -37.84 50.38
N ILE A 35 -46.10 -37.61 51.53
CA ILE A 35 -44.90 -36.76 51.63
C ILE A 35 -43.78 -37.30 50.72
N TYR A 36 -43.62 -38.62 50.68
CA TYR A 36 -42.60 -39.25 49.84
C TYR A 36 -42.92 -39.10 48.34
N ALA A 37 -44.19 -39.18 47.94
CA ALA A 37 -44.62 -38.94 46.56
C ALA A 37 -44.35 -37.50 46.13
N GLU A 38 -44.70 -36.51 46.97
CA GLU A 38 -44.42 -35.09 46.73
C GLU A 38 -42.91 -34.85 46.59
N THR A 39 -42.12 -35.35 47.54
CA THR A 39 -40.65 -35.24 47.51
C THR A 39 -40.05 -35.88 46.26
N MET A 40 -40.62 -36.99 45.77
CA MET A 40 -40.17 -37.65 44.54
C MET A 40 -40.50 -36.81 43.29
N GLY A 41 -41.65 -36.13 43.30
CA GLY A 41 -42.04 -35.16 42.28
C GLY A 41 -41.04 -34.01 42.19
N ASP A 42 -40.82 -33.33 43.31
CA ASP A 42 -39.86 -32.22 43.41
C ASP A 42 -38.44 -32.64 42.98
N PHE A 43 -38.00 -33.83 43.41
CA PHE A 43 -36.69 -34.37 43.03
C PHE A 43 -36.57 -34.58 41.51
N ASN A 44 -37.62 -35.09 40.86
CA ASN A 44 -37.60 -35.31 39.42
C ASN A 44 -37.63 -33.98 38.66
N GLU A 45 -38.44 -33.01 39.09
CA GLU A 45 -38.50 -31.68 38.50
C GLU A 45 -37.15 -30.95 38.61
N LEU A 46 -36.55 -30.97 39.80
CA LEU A 46 -35.24 -30.36 40.03
C LEU A 46 -34.13 -31.03 39.21
N LYS A 47 -34.21 -32.36 39.04
CA LYS A 47 -33.27 -33.11 38.21
C LYS A 47 -33.42 -32.77 36.72
N GLU A 48 -34.64 -32.60 36.23
CA GLU A 48 -34.88 -32.14 34.86
C GLU A 48 -34.38 -30.71 34.66
N GLU A 49 -34.63 -29.81 35.61
CA GLU A 49 -34.15 -28.45 35.55
C GLU A 49 -32.62 -28.38 35.53
N LEU A 50 -31.96 -29.15 36.40
CA LEU A 50 -30.50 -29.26 36.41
C LEU A 50 -29.99 -29.75 35.05
N SER A 51 -30.59 -30.79 34.48
CA SER A 51 -30.20 -31.29 33.16
C SER A 51 -30.37 -30.25 32.05
N ARG A 52 -31.45 -29.45 32.09
CA ARG A 52 -31.65 -28.33 31.15
C ARG A 52 -30.57 -27.27 31.33
N LYS A 53 -30.28 -26.87 32.57
CA LYS A 53 -29.27 -25.86 32.89
C LYS A 53 -27.86 -26.28 32.51
N ASP A 54 -27.50 -27.54 32.73
CA ASP A 54 -26.21 -28.09 32.30
C ASP A 54 -26.06 -28.06 30.77
N THR A 55 -27.15 -28.36 30.04
CA THR A 55 -27.15 -28.28 28.58
C THR A 55 -26.98 -26.84 28.09
N GLU A 56 -27.74 -25.89 28.66
CA GLU A 56 -27.59 -24.46 28.35
C GLU A 56 -26.15 -23.97 28.65
N LEU A 57 -25.60 -24.34 29.80
CA LEU A 57 -24.24 -23.96 30.20
C LEU A 57 -23.19 -24.50 29.23
N SER A 58 -23.35 -25.75 28.78
CA SER A 58 -22.48 -26.35 27.76
C SER A 58 -22.51 -25.55 26.45
N GLN A 59 -23.71 -25.21 25.96
CA GLN A 59 -23.89 -24.40 24.76
C GLN A 59 -23.32 -22.98 24.90
N HIS A 60 -23.41 -22.39 26.09
CA HIS A 60 -22.80 -21.09 26.38
C HIS A 60 -21.28 -21.17 26.33
N ARG A 61 -20.67 -22.20 26.94
CA ARG A 61 -19.22 -22.42 26.91
C ARG A 61 -18.69 -22.65 25.49
N GLU A 62 -19.42 -23.42 24.68
CA GLU A 62 -19.07 -23.65 23.27
C GLU A 62 -19.12 -22.34 22.47
N ARG A 63 -20.18 -21.53 22.65
CA ARG A 63 -20.27 -20.22 22.00
C ARG A 63 -19.16 -19.27 22.43
N GLU A 64 -18.81 -19.25 23.71
CA GLU A 64 -17.71 -18.45 24.23
C GLU A 64 -16.37 -18.86 23.61
N GLN A 65 -16.13 -20.17 23.51
CA GLN A 65 -14.93 -20.70 22.87
C GLN A 65 -14.85 -20.29 21.39
N ASN A 66 -15.93 -20.47 20.63
CA ASN A 66 -15.99 -20.07 19.22
C ASN A 66 -15.79 -18.55 19.05
N LEU A 67 -16.37 -17.74 19.94
CA LEU A 67 -16.17 -16.29 19.92
C LEU A 67 -14.71 -15.92 20.19
N ARG A 68 -14.07 -16.57 21.17
CA ARG A 68 -12.66 -16.36 21.50
C ARG A 68 -11.76 -16.72 20.32
N GLU A 69 -12.02 -17.85 19.66
CA GLU A 69 -11.30 -18.27 18.45
C GLU A 69 -11.49 -17.26 17.30
N THR A 70 -12.71 -16.77 17.10
CA THR A 70 -13.03 -15.76 16.09
C THR A 70 -12.27 -14.46 16.35
N ILE A 71 -12.21 -14.01 17.61
CA ILE A 71 -11.46 -12.80 17.99
C ILE A 71 -9.96 -12.98 17.73
N MET A 72 -9.39 -14.13 18.11
CA MET A 72 -7.98 -14.41 17.85
C MET A 72 -7.67 -14.44 16.35
N MET A 73 -8.57 -15.02 15.54
CA MET A 73 -8.44 -15.03 14.09
C MET A 73 -8.52 -13.61 13.51
N ALA A 74 -9.49 -12.80 13.96
CA ALA A 74 -9.62 -11.41 13.53
C ALA A 74 -8.37 -10.58 13.87
N GLN A 75 -7.81 -10.76 15.06
CA GLN A 75 -6.55 -10.12 15.46
C GLN A 75 -5.38 -10.54 14.57
N LYS A 76 -5.27 -11.83 14.26
CA LYS A 76 -4.22 -12.34 13.36
C LYS A 76 -4.35 -11.74 11.96
N VAL A 77 -5.57 -11.72 11.40
CA VAL A 77 -5.84 -11.13 10.08
C VAL A 77 -5.51 -9.64 10.07
N ALA A 78 -5.88 -8.90 11.13
CA ALA A 78 -5.56 -7.48 11.24
C ALA A 78 -4.04 -7.24 11.27
N GLU A 79 -3.28 -8.05 12.00
CA GLU A 79 -1.82 -7.93 12.07
C GLU A 79 -1.15 -8.31 10.74
N ASP A 80 -1.64 -9.35 10.06
CA ASP A 80 -1.15 -9.75 8.74
C ASP A 80 -1.44 -8.67 7.70
N LEU A 81 -2.63 -8.05 7.73
CA LEU A 81 -2.99 -6.92 6.87
C LEU A 81 -2.08 -5.71 7.15
N ARG A 82 -1.83 -5.38 8.42
CA ARG A 82 -0.94 -4.28 8.82
C ARG A 82 0.48 -4.51 8.30
N LYS A 83 1.02 -5.72 8.46
CA LYS A 83 2.34 -6.09 7.94
C LYS A 83 2.41 -6.06 6.42
N GLY A 84 1.36 -6.51 5.74
CA GLY A 84 1.24 -6.45 4.28
C GLY A 84 1.28 -5.02 3.78
N ALA A 85 0.42 -4.15 4.32
CA ALA A 85 0.34 -2.75 3.95
C ALA A 85 1.65 -2.00 4.23
N GLN A 86 2.33 -2.29 5.34
CA GLN A 86 3.61 -1.67 5.66
C GLN A 86 4.71 -2.05 4.64
N ARG A 87 4.81 -3.34 4.28
CA ARG A 87 5.75 -3.79 3.24
C ARG A 87 5.45 -3.18 1.88
N GLU A 88 4.17 -3.11 1.51
CA GLU A 88 3.76 -2.51 0.23
C GLU A 88 4.09 -1.01 0.17
N ALA A 89 3.89 -0.29 1.28
CA ALA A 89 4.27 1.12 1.40
C ALA A 89 5.79 1.33 1.30
N GLU A 90 6.59 0.47 1.95
CA GLU A 90 8.05 0.48 1.85
C GLU A 90 8.52 0.22 0.41
N LEU A 91 7.95 -0.79 -0.27
CA LEU A 91 8.24 -1.10 -1.67
C LEU A 91 7.86 0.07 -2.59
N THR A 92 6.67 0.62 -2.44
CA THR A 92 6.19 1.76 -3.24
C THR A 92 7.11 2.96 -3.07
N THR A 93 7.54 3.24 -1.84
CA THR A 93 8.46 4.35 -1.55
C THR A 93 9.84 4.10 -2.16
N ALA A 94 10.35 2.87 -2.07
CA ALA A 94 11.63 2.50 -2.67
C ALA A 94 11.59 2.63 -4.21
N GLU A 95 10.52 2.16 -4.86
CA GLU A 95 10.32 2.31 -6.30
C GLU A 95 10.22 3.78 -6.72
N ALA A 96 9.48 4.59 -5.96
CA ALA A 96 9.35 6.02 -6.23
C ALA A 96 10.71 6.73 -6.14
N ASN A 97 11.51 6.42 -5.12
CA ASN A 97 12.86 6.97 -4.97
C ASN A 97 13.78 6.56 -6.12
N LEU A 98 13.76 5.29 -6.52
CA LEU A 98 14.57 4.80 -7.64
C LEU A 98 14.21 5.48 -8.96
N ARG A 99 12.91 5.68 -9.24
CA ARG A 99 12.44 6.42 -10.41
C ARG A 99 12.83 7.89 -10.35
N ALA A 100 12.76 8.51 -9.17
CA ALA A 100 13.19 9.90 -9.00
C ALA A 100 14.69 10.06 -9.29
N ASP A 101 15.53 9.17 -8.75
CA ASP A 101 16.98 9.16 -9.01
C ASP A 101 17.28 8.97 -10.50
N GLU A 102 16.55 8.07 -11.17
CA GLU A 102 16.68 7.85 -12.60
C GLU A 102 16.32 9.10 -13.43
N ILE A 103 15.21 9.77 -13.08
CA ILE A 103 14.80 11.03 -13.72
C ILE A 103 15.89 12.10 -13.55
N VAL A 104 16.40 12.27 -12.33
CA VAL A 104 17.44 13.26 -12.02
C VAL A 104 18.72 12.94 -12.80
N LYS A 105 19.14 11.67 -12.85
CA LYS A 105 20.31 11.25 -13.62
C LYS A 105 20.14 11.52 -15.11
N ASN A 106 18.97 11.19 -15.67
CA ASN A 106 18.67 11.43 -17.08
C ASN A 106 18.64 12.93 -17.42
N ALA A 107 18.09 13.76 -16.52
CA ALA A 107 18.12 15.22 -16.66
C ALA A 107 19.55 15.77 -16.67
N HIS A 108 20.42 15.32 -15.76
CA HIS A 108 21.83 15.72 -15.74
C HIS A 108 22.58 15.31 -17.01
N ASN A 109 22.37 14.08 -17.48
CA ASN A 109 22.96 13.60 -18.73
C ASN A 109 22.50 14.45 -19.93
N ARG A 110 21.21 14.78 -19.98
CA ARG A 110 20.66 15.63 -21.04
C ARG A 110 21.21 17.05 -20.98
N MET A 111 21.37 17.60 -19.79
CA MET A 111 21.97 18.92 -19.57
C MET A 111 23.42 18.94 -20.07
N ALA A 112 24.23 17.95 -19.70
CA ALA A 112 25.62 17.84 -20.14
C ALA A 112 25.74 17.68 -21.66
N GLU A 113 24.82 16.94 -22.28
CA GLU A 113 24.73 16.82 -23.73
C GLU A 113 24.38 18.17 -24.40
N LEU A 114 23.35 18.87 -23.92
CA LEU A 114 22.99 20.18 -24.44
C LEU A 114 24.12 21.20 -24.28
N GLN A 115 24.85 21.17 -23.17
CA GLN A 115 26.01 22.04 -22.96
C GLN A 115 27.11 21.77 -24.00
N ARG A 116 27.40 20.51 -24.32
CA ARG A 116 28.34 20.15 -25.39
C ARG A 116 27.88 20.67 -26.75
N GLN A 117 26.62 20.42 -27.11
CA GLN A 117 26.03 20.91 -28.36
C GLN A 117 26.10 22.44 -28.48
N ILE A 118 25.84 23.17 -27.39
CA ILE A 118 25.97 24.64 -27.36
C ILE A 118 27.42 25.09 -27.61
N GLN A 119 28.41 24.41 -27.02
CA GLN A 119 29.83 24.74 -27.25
C GLN A 119 30.24 24.46 -28.70
N ASP A 120 29.81 23.33 -29.26
CA ASP A 120 30.09 22.98 -30.65
C ASP A 120 29.47 24.00 -31.62
N LEU A 121 28.21 24.39 -31.41
CA LEU A 121 27.54 25.43 -32.21
C LEU A 121 28.25 26.79 -32.09
N LYS A 122 28.72 27.16 -30.89
CA LYS A 122 29.50 28.40 -30.71
C LYS A 122 30.81 28.35 -31.51
N ARG A 123 31.51 27.21 -31.50
CA ARG A 123 32.74 27.01 -32.27
C ARG A 123 32.47 27.10 -33.78
N GLN A 124 31.43 26.41 -34.26
CA GLN A 124 31.01 26.48 -35.67
C GLN A 124 30.67 27.91 -36.09
N ARG A 125 29.97 28.66 -35.24
CA ARG A 125 29.64 30.07 -35.51
C ARG A 125 30.91 30.92 -35.68
N VAL A 126 31.88 30.78 -34.77
CA VAL A 126 33.14 31.55 -34.85
C VAL A 126 33.92 31.18 -36.11
N GLN A 127 33.99 29.89 -36.44
CA GLN A 127 34.65 29.43 -37.66
C GLN A 127 33.99 30.00 -38.92
N ALA A 128 32.66 29.92 -39.03
CA ALA A 128 31.93 30.49 -40.16
C ALA A 128 32.11 32.01 -40.27
N GLN A 129 32.16 32.74 -39.14
CA GLN A 129 32.47 34.17 -39.12
C GLN A 129 33.88 34.47 -39.65
N GLN A 130 34.87 33.67 -39.27
CA GLN A 130 36.25 33.81 -39.76
C GLN A 130 36.36 33.49 -41.25
N GLU A 131 35.74 32.41 -41.71
CA GLU A 131 35.69 32.03 -43.13
C GLU A 131 35.04 33.13 -43.98
N LEU A 132 33.89 33.66 -43.54
CA LEU A 132 33.23 34.76 -44.23
C LEU A 132 34.11 36.02 -44.27
N LYS A 133 34.76 36.37 -43.16
CA LYS A 133 35.66 37.53 -43.10
C LYS A 133 36.84 37.35 -44.07
N ALA A 134 37.44 36.17 -44.14
CA ALA A 134 38.54 35.87 -45.06
C ALA A 134 38.11 35.97 -46.53
N VAL A 135 36.91 35.48 -46.86
CA VAL A 135 36.32 35.60 -48.21
C VAL A 135 36.12 37.08 -48.57
N LEU A 136 35.53 37.87 -47.67
CA LEU A 136 35.33 39.31 -47.90
C LEU A 136 36.65 40.07 -48.04
N GLU A 137 37.65 39.80 -47.21
CA GLU A 137 38.98 40.42 -47.32
C GLU A 137 39.67 40.06 -48.64
N THR A 138 39.51 38.81 -49.10
CA THR A 138 40.06 38.36 -50.39
C THR A 138 39.41 39.10 -51.56
N HIS A 139 38.07 39.20 -51.57
CA HIS A 139 37.35 39.95 -52.61
C HIS A 139 37.65 41.45 -52.56
N TYR A 140 37.76 42.03 -51.36
CA TYR A 140 38.12 43.44 -51.19
C TYR A 140 39.52 43.74 -51.75
N LYS A 141 40.51 42.88 -51.45
CA LYS A 141 41.87 43.02 -51.99
C LYS A 141 41.88 42.98 -53.51
N LEU A 142 41.14 42.04 -54.12
CA LEU A 142 41.05 41.92 -55.58
C LEU A 142 40.50 43.21 -56.21
N LEU A 143 39.39 43.74 -55.68
CA LEU A 143 38.82 45.01 -56.14
C LEU A 143 39.77 46.20 -55.93
N SER A 144 40.50 46.25 -54.81
CA SER A 144 41.45 47.34 -54.55
C SER A 144 42.64 47.33 -55.51
N VAL A 145 43.12 46.15 -55.92
CA VAL A 145 44.19 46.02 -56.92
C VAL A 145 43.72 46.51 -58.28
N ASP A 146 42.48 46.20 -58.67
CA ASP A 146 41.90 46.68 -59.93
C ASP A 146 41.73 48.22 -59.94
N VAL A 147 41.30 48.81 -58.81
CA VAL A 147 41.19 50.27 -58.66
C VAL A 147 42.56 50.95 -58.66
N ASP A 148 43.56 50.37 -58.02
CA ASP A 148 44.92 50.91 -58.01
C ASP A 148 45.60 50.76 -59.39
N ALA A 149 45.30 49.69 -60.12
CA ALA A 149 45.72 49.52 -61.51
C ALA A 149 45.05 50.54 -62.44
N ALA A 150 43.74 50.79 -62.27
CA ALA A 150 43.01 51.82 -63.01
C ALA A 150 43.56 53.22 -62.72
N LYS A 151 43.79 53.58 -61.45
CA LYS A 151 44.38 54.87 -61.08
C LYS A 151 45.78 55.07 -61.66
N LYS A 152 46.63 54.04 -61.66
CA LYS A 152 47.96 54.11 -62.28
C LYS A 152 47.89 54.26 -63.81
N SER A 153 46.88 53.66 -64.44
CA SER A 153 46.60 53.84 -65.87
C SER A 153 46.15 55.26 -66.17
N ASP A 154 45.21 55.80 -65.38
CA ASP A 154 44.70 57.16 -65.52
C ASP A 154 45.80 58.21 -65.25
N GLU A 155 46.67 58.00 -64.26
CA GLU A 155 47.84 58.84 -63.99
C GLU A 155 48.89 58.76 -65.11
N ALA A 156 49.09 57.58 -65.71
CA ALA A 156 49.98 57.42 -66.86
C ALA A 156 49.43 58.13 -68.11
N GLU A 157 48.13 58.01 -68.38
CA GLU A 157 47.45 58.70 -69.48
C GLU A 157 47.44 60.22 -69.29
N ALA A 158 47.17 60.71 -68.07
CA ALA A 158 47.25 62.14 -67.75
C ALA A 158 48.66 62.72 -67.91
N ASN A 159 49.69 61.96 -67.55
CA ASN A 159 51.10 62.34 -67.77
C ASN A 159 51.50 62.35 -69.25
N LEU A 160 50.93 61.44 -70.07
CA LEU A 160 51.09 61.44 -71.53
C LEU A 160 50.33 62.60 -72.21
N ALA A 161 49.17 62.99 -71.69
CA ALA A 161 48.37 64.11 -72.20
C ALA A 161 48.99 65.50 -71.90
N TYR A 162 49.91 65.59 -70.93
CA TYR A 162 50.61 66.84 -70.60
C TYR A 162 51.89 67.09 -71.42
N ILE A 163 52.24 66.25 -72.41
CA ILE A 163 53.37 66.58 -73.30
C ILE A 163 52.93 67.74 -74.23
N PRO A 164 53.45 68.97 -74.07
CA PRO A 164 53.01 70.08 -74.88
C PRO A 164 53.44 69.85 -76.34
N ALA A 165 52.47 69.83 -77.25
CA ALA A 165 52.72 69.89 -78.68
C ALA A 165 53.35 71.25 -79.01
N GLY A 166 54.69 71.31 -79.02
CA GLY A 166 55.42 72.55 -79.27
C GLY A 166 56.79 72.29 -79.86
N GLY A 167 56.95 72.64 -81.15
CA GLY A 167 58.24 73.02 -81.71
C GLY A 167 58.68 72.29 -82.98
N GLN A 168 58.04 72.58 -84.11
CA GLN A 168 58.65 72.43 -85.44
C GLN A 168 60.00 73.17 -85.52
N LYS A 169 60.97 72.61 -86.24
CA LYS A 169 61.65 73.24 -87.40
C LYS A 169 62.94 72.46 -87.79
N LYS A 170 62.95 71.90 -89.00
CA LYS A 170 63.75 72.40 -90.12
C LYS A 170 63.20 71.84 -91.42
#